data_AF-A0A318DIM0-F1
#
_entry.id   AF-A0A318DIM0-F1
#
_cell.length_a   1.000
_cell.length_b   1.000
_cell.length_c   1.000
_cell.angle_alpha   90.00
_cell.angle_beta   90.00
_cell.angle_gamma   90.00
#
_symmetry.space_group_name_H-M   'P 1'
#
loop_
_entity.id
_entity.type
_entity.pdbx_description
1 polymer ?
#
loop_
_entity_poly.entity_id
_entity_poly.type
_entity_poly.pdbx_seq_one_letter_code
_entity_poly.pdbx_strand_id
1 'polypeptide(L)'
;MNFRVTRTLPLLAAGLLAAFAAHATEAEHIRASQAWIRVLPGDLPAGAYVTLENTGDQPALLRGARSARYGSAMLHKSSAEGGVSRMAMVDELPVPAHGKAELSPGGYHLMLMQATAPVNVGDKVKVTLTFSDGSTLDADFVARPANATSASD
;
A
#
# COMPACT_ATOMS: atom_id res chain seq x y z
N MET A 1 57.17 -15.47 -52.14
CA MET A 1 56.57 -14.14 -51.90
C MET A 1 55.35 -14.35 -51.02
N ASN A 2 55.28 -13.57 -49.93
CA ASN A 2 54.35 -13.65 -48.80
C ASN A 2 52.88 -13.50 -49.27
N PHE A 3 51.83 -13.93 -48.57
CA PHE A 3 51.36 -13.42 -47.28
C PHE A 3 50.42 -14.43 -46.58
N ARG A 4 50.61 -14.59 -45.27
CA ARG A 4 49.67 -15.25 -44.34
C ARG A 4 48.58 -14.26 -43.95
N VAL A 5 47.31 -14.66 -44.02
CA VAL A 5 46.18 -13.92 -43.46
C VAL A 5 45.61 -14.72 -42.29
N THR A 6 45.96 -14.31 -41.07
CA THR A 6 45.39 -14.84 -39.83
C THR A 6 44.06 -14.14 -39.58
N ARG A 7 42.93 -14.85 -39.73
CA ARG A 7 41.60 -14.35 -39.34
C ARG A 7 41.34 -14.69 -37.89
N THR A 8 41.41 -13.69 -37.02
CA THR A 8 40.96 -13.75 -35.63
C THR A 8 39.43 -13.87 -35.57
N LEU A 9 38.95 -14.90 -34.88
CA LEU A 9 37.52 -15.16 -34.63
C LEU A 9 37.11 -14.41 -33.34
N PRO A 10 36.11 -13.51 -33.34
CA PRO A 10 35.67 -12.86 -32.11
C PRO A 10 34.81 -13.83 -31.29
N LEU A 11 35.16 -14.01 -30.01
CA LEU A 11 34.32 -14.69 -29.02
C LEU A 11 33.01 -13.92 -28.85
N LEU A 12 31.87 -14.56 -29.16
CA LEU A 12 30.56 -14.11 -28.72
C LEU A 12 30.41 -14.41 -27.22
N ALA A 13 30.55 -13.37 -26.40
CA ALA A 13 30.13 -13.41 -25.00
C ALA A 13 28.60 -13.20 -24.95
N ALA A 14 27.83 -14.29 -24.82
CA ALA A 14 26.40 -14.23 -24.55
C ALA A 14 26.19 -13.85 -23.08
N GLY A 15 25.91 -12.57 -22.81
CA GLY A 15 25.55 -12.07 -21.49
C GLY A 15 24.17 -12.56 -21.07
N LEU A 16 24.13 -13.44 -20.08
CA LEU A 16 22.91 -13.88 -19.42
C LEU A 16 22.35 -12.73 -18.57
N LEU A 17 21.36 -12.00 -19.10
CA LEU A 17 20.55 -11.07 -18.30
C LEU A 17 19.67 -11.89 -17.34
N ALA A 18 20.15 -12.14 -16.12
CA ALA A 18 19.31 -12.59 -15.04
C ALA A 18 18.45 -11.40 -14.57
N ALA A 19 17.20 -11.35 -15.01
CA ALA A 19 16.21 -10.43 -14.46
C ALA A 19 15.91 -10.85 -13.01
N PHE A 20 16.54 -10.15 -12.06
CA PHE A 20 16.16 -10.23 -10.64
C PHE A 20 14.77 -9.60 -10.49
N ALA A 21 13.72 -10.42 -10.60
CA ALA A 21 12.40 -10.03 -10.12
C ALA A 21 12.46 -9.99 -8.59
N ALA A 22 12.52 -8.80 -8.01
CA ALA A 22 12.38 -8.62 -6.56
C ALA A 22 11.02 -9.21 -6.14
N HIS A 23 11.03 -10.40 -5.54
CA HIS A 23 9.86 -10.95 -4.89
C HIS A 23 9.62 -10.12 -3.63
N ALA A 24 8.58 -9.30 -3.65
CA ALA A 24 8.03 -8.77 -2.41
C ALA A 24 7.51 -9.97 -1.60
N THR A 25 8.00 -10.14 -0.38
CA THR A 25 7.53 -11.19 0.52
C THR A 25 6.09 -10.88 0.94
N GLU A 26 5.26 -11.90 1.07
CA GLU A 26 3.90 -11.72 1.59
C GLU A 26 3.95 -11.58 3.12
N ALA A 27 3.15 -10.68 3.67
CA ALA A 27 3.01 -10.50 5.13
C ALA A 27 2.10 -11.61 5.69
N GLU A 28 2.57 -12.86 5.67
CA GLU A 28 1.77 -14.08 5.95
C GLU A 28 1.13 -14.11 7.36
N HIS A 29 1.61 -13.30 8.30
CA HIS A 29 1.07 -13.21 9.67
C HIS A 29 0.07 -12.07 9.86
N ILE A 30 -0.14 -11.24 8.83
CA ILE A 30 -1.07 -10.11 8.89
C ILE A 30 -2.37 -10.46 8.17
N ARG A 31 -3.49 -10.14 8.80
CA ARG A 31 -4.83 -10.28 8.23
C ARG A 31 -5.50 -8.91 8.18
N ALA A 32 -6.08 -8.59 7.04
CA ALA A 32 -6.90 -7.39 6.86
C ALA A 32 -8.38 -7.75 6.96
N SER A 33 -9.14 -6.92 7.67
CA SER A 33 -10.59 -7.04 7.77
C SER A 33 -11.22 -5.65 7.84
N GLN A 34 -12.53 -5.56 7.57
CA GLN A 34 -13.26 -4.29 7.59
C GLN A 34 -12.59 -3.21 6.72
N ALA A 35 -12.12 -3.60 5.52
CA ALA A 35 -11.39 -2.71 4.61
C ALA A 35 -12.35 -1.92 3.73
N TRP A 36 -12.30 -0.58 3.80
CA TRP A 36 -13.19 0.29 3.04
C TRP A 36 -12.58 1.67 2.75
N ILE A 37 -13.07 2.31 1.70
CA ILE A 37 -12.66 3.66 1.28
C ILE A 37 -13.86 4.60 1.42
N ARG A 38 -13.72 5.70 2.13
CA ARG A 38 -14.67 6.82 2.07
C ARG A 38 -14.35 7.66 0.85
N VAL A 39 -15.21 7.59 -0.17
CA VAL A 39 -15.07 8.42 -1.37
C VAL A 39 -15.70 9.80 -1.14
N LEU A 40 -15.01 10.85 -1.57
CA LEU A 40 -15.49 12.23 -1.55
C LEU A 40 -15.77 12.72 -2.98
N PRO A 41 -16.64 13.73 -3.16
CA PRO A 41 -16.93 14.28 -4.48
C PRO A 41 -15.71 14.90 -5.16
N GLY A 42 -15.68 14.82 -6.49
CA GLY A 42 -14.62 15.42 -7.32
C GLY A 42 -13.26 14.77 -7.12
N ASP A 43 -12.21 15.59 -7.19
CA ASP A 43 -10.81 15.14 -7.06
C ASP A 43 -10.28 15.22 -5.62
N LEU A 44 -11.20 15.31 -4.65
CA LEU A 44 -10.82 15.38 -3.24
C LEU A 44 -10.15 14.08 -2.77
N PRO A 45 -9.20 14.15 -1.82
CA PRO A 45 -8.53 12.97 -1.30
C PRO A 45 -9.51 12.04 -0.59
N ALA A 46 -9.36 10.73 -0.78
CA ALA A 46 -10.18 9.73 -0.11
C ALA A 46 -9.47 9.19 1.14
N GLY A 47 -10.24 8.75 2.13
CA GLY A 47 -9.72 8.05 3.31
C GLY A 47 -9.94 6.54 3.19
N ALA A 48 -8.88 5.74 3.35
CA ALA A 48 -8.97 4.29 3.45
C ALA A 48 -8.77 3.81 4.90
N TYR A 49 -9.59 2.86 5.29
CA TYR A 49 -9.74 2.34 6.65
C TYR A 49 -9.72 0.82 6.62
N VAL A 50 -9.08 0.22 7.62
CA VAL A 50 -8.89 -1.24 7.71
C VAL A 50 -8.50 -1.62 9.14
N THR A 51 -8.94 -2.79 9.59
CA THR A 51 -8.43 -3.43 10.80
C THR A 51 -7.38 -4.46 10.41
N LEU A 52 -6.17 -4.29 10.95
CA LEU A 52 -5.06 -5.23 10.80
C LEU A 52 -4.93 -6.07 12.06
N GLU A 53 -4.87 -7.38 11.89
CA GLU A 53 -4.60 -8.34 12.95
C GLU A 53 -3.27 -9.05 12.65
N ASN A 54 -2.41 -9.10 13.66
CA ASN A 54 -1.12 -9.77 13.57
C ASN A 54 -1.14 -11.04 14.41
N THR A 55 -1.00 -12.18 13.74
CA THR A 55 -0.98 -13.50 14.38
C THR A 55 0.43 -13.99 14.71
N GLY A 56 1.46 -13.23 14.34
CA GLY A 56 2.86 -13.55 14.60
C GLY A 56 3.35 -13.07 15.97
N ASP A 57 4.58 -13.48 16.29
CA ASP A 57 5.22 -13.26 17.59
C ASP A 57 6.00 -11.94 17.68
N GLN A 58 6.09 -11.18 16.58
CA GLN A 58 6.78 -9.90 16.49
C GLN A 58 5.83 -8.81 15.97
N PRO A 59 6.00 -7.54 16.40
CA PRO A 59 5.22 -6.45 15.85
C PRO A 59 5.54 -6.24 14.38
N ALA A 60 4.52 -6.02 13.56
CA ALA A 60 4.66 -5.57 12.18
C ALA A 60 4.45 -4.06 12.10
N LEU A 61 5.24 -3.34 11.30
CA LEU A 61 5.13 -1.88 11.19
C LEU A 61 4.59 -1.52 9.81
N LEU A 62 3.32 -1.12 9.74
CA LEU A 62 2.72 -0.63 8.50
C LEU A 62 3.34 0.72 8.17
N ARG A 63 3.97 0.86 7.00
CA ARG A 63 4.60 2.12 6.53
C ARG A 63 3.72 2.93 5.59
N GLY A 64 2.85 2.26 4.85
CA GLY A 64 2.02 2.89 3.85
C GLY A 64 1.36 1.89 2.94
N ALA A 65 0.93 2.37 1.77
CA ALA A 65 0.25 1.53 0.81
C ALA A 65 0.48 2.03 -0.62
N ARG A 66 0.03 1.24 -1.59
CA ARG A 66 -0.10 1.64 -2.99
C ARG A 66 -1.35 1.03 -3.61
N SER A 67 -1.87 1.67 -4.65
CA SER A 67 -2.95 1.13 -5.47
C SER A 67 -2.79 1.61 -6.90
N ALA A 68 -3.14 0.78 -7.88
CA ALA A 68 -3.18 1.22 -9.28
C ALA A 68 -4.29 2.27 -9.53
N ARG A 69 -5.25 2.41 -8.60
CA ARG A 69 -6.36 3.36 -8.72
C ARG A 69 -6.02 4.77 -8.25
N TYR A 70 -4.90 4.97 -7.56
CA TYR A 70 -4.52 6.24 -6.94
C TYR A 70 -3.04 6.56 -7.20
N GLY A 71 -2.72 7.83 -7.41
CA GLY A 71 -1.33 8.29 -7.61
C GLY A 71 -0.47 8.10 -6.35
N SER A 72 -1.05 8.22 -5.16
CA SER A 72 -0.37 7.93 -3.89
C SER A 72 -1.33 7.46 -2.80
N ALA A 73 -0.79 6.72 -1.83
CA ALA A 73 -1.50 6.27 -0.63
C ALA A 73 -0.58 6.41 0.60
N MET A 74 -0.86 7.39 1.45
CA MET A 74 0.05 7.82 2.52
C MET A 74 -0.55 7.52 3.89
N LEU A 75 0.26 7.04 4.84
CA LEU A 75 -0.20 6.77 6.19
C LEU A 75 -0.29 8.07 6.99
N HIS A 76 -1.48 8.36 7.51
CA HIS A 76 -1.78 9.59 8.24
C HIS A 76 -2.40 9.29 9.61
N LYS A 77 -2.27 10.26 10.52
CA LYS A 77 -2.99 10.30 11.80
C LYS A 77 -3.81 11.58 11.89
N SER A 78 -5.08 11.42 12.24
CA SER A 78 -5.94 12.54 12.61
C SER A 78 -5.78 12.87 14.10
N SER A 79 -5.80 14.16 14.43
CA SER A 79 -5.82 14.66 15.80
C SER A 79 -6.73 15.89 15.89
N ALA A 80 -7.27 16.15 17.08
CA ALA A 80 -7.98 17.38 17.37
C ALA A 80 -7.13 18.21 18.33
N GLU A 81 -6.78 19.43 17.93
CA GLU A 81 -6.02 20.36 18.75
C GLU A 81 -6.74 21.71 18.76
N GLY A 82 -7.18 22.15 19.93
CA GLY A 82 -7.90 23.43 20.07
C GLY A 82 -9.21 23.51 19.27
N GLY A 83 -9.89 22.39 19.05
CA GLY A 83 -11.12 22.32 18.25
C GLY A 83 -10.91 22.27 16.73
N VAL A 84 -9.66 22.29 16.27
CA VAL A 84 -9.30 22.14 14.86
C VAL A 84 -8.84 20.71 14.60
N SER A 85 -9.46 20.05 13.62
CA SER A 85 -8.98 18.75 13.14
C SER A 85 -7.73 18.94 12.30
N ARG A 86 -6.66 18.23 12.64
CA ARG A 86 -5.41 18.15 11.88
C ARG A 86 -5.21 16.71 11.39
N MET A 87 -4.62 16.59 10.21
CA MET A 87 -4.22 15.30 9.63
C MET A 87 -2.75 15.43 9.26
N ALA A 88 -1.91 14.58 9.82
CA ALA A 88 -0.47 14.60 9.57
C ALA A 88 -0.01 13.24 9.07
N MET A 89 0.91 13.23 8.11
CA MET A 89 1.62 12.03 7.70
C MET A 89 2.41 11.47 8.88
N VAL A 90 2.47 10.14 8.99
CA VAL A 90 3.29 9.42 9.97
C VAL A 90 4.11 8.36 9.23
N ASP A 91 5.29 8.04 9.77
CA ASP A 91 6.22 7.11 9.11
C ASP A 91 5.74 5.66 9.18
N GLU A 92 5.12 5.28 10.30
CA GLU A 92 4.67 3.91 10.53
C GLU A 92 3.59 3.79 11.60
N LEU A 93 2.82 2.71 11.51
CA LEU A 93 1.82 2.28 12.49
C LEU A 93 2.16 0.87 12.96
N PRO A 94 2.49 0.66 14.25
CA PRO A 94 2.71 -0.68 14.78
C PRO A 94 1.41 -1.49 14.85
N VAL A 95 1.47 -2.73 14.38
CA VAL A 95 0.51 -3.81 14.62
C VAL A 95 1.15 -4.78 15.62
N PRO A 96 0.80 -4.71 16.92
CA PRO A 96 1.45 -5.50 17.96
C PRO A 96 1.38 -7.00 17.69
N ALA A 97 2.37 -7.77 18.15
CA ALA A 97 2.33 -9.24 18.13
C ALA A 97 1.05 -9.74 18.83
N HIS A 98 0.37 -10.71 18.22
CA HIS A 98 -0.94 -11.23 18.67
C HIS A 98 -2.00 -10.13 18.91
N GLY A 99 -1.85 -8.98 18.24
CA GLY A 99 -2.64 -7.78 18.48
C GLY A 99 -3.28 -7.21 17.22
N LYS A 100 -3.94 -6.07 17.40
CA LYS A 100 -4.64 -5.37 16.33
C LYS A 100 -4.25 -3.91 16.25
N ALA A 101 -4.31 -3.37 15.03
CA ALA A 101 -4.25 -1.93 14.78
C ALA A 101 -5.42 -1.54 13.88
N GLU A 102 -6.07 -0.43 14.21
CA GLU A 102 -7.22 0.06 13.47
C GLU A 102 -6.89 1.38 12.77
N LEU A 103 -7.14 1.40 11.46
CA LEU A 103 -7.25 2.61 10.69
C LEU A 103 -8.73 2.94 10.60
N SER A 104 -9.18 3.95 11.33
CA SER A 104 -10.60 4.33 11.46
C SER A 104 -10.78 5.86 11.42
N PRO A 105 -11.99 6.35 11.09
CA PRO A 105 -12.27 7.78 11.06
C PRO A 105 -11.91 8.48 12.37
N GLY A 106 -11.17 9.58 12.28
CA GLY A 106 -10.68 10.32 13.46
C GLY A 106 -9.40 9.77 14.08
N GLY A 107 -8.91 8.60 13.65
CA GLY A 107 -7.64 8.01 14.04
C GLY A 107 -6.64 7.92 12.88
N TYR A 108 -5.97 6.77 12.77
CA TYR A 108 -5.10 6.49 11.62
C TYR A 108 -5.91 6.20 10.36
N HIS A 109 -5.37 6.54 9.20
CA HIS A 109 -5.98 6.25 7.90
C HIS A 109 -4.93 6.29 6.80
N LEU A 110 -5.24 5.67 5.66
CA LEU A 110 -4.50 5.89 4.42
C LEU A 110 -5.17 7.06 3.68
N MET A 111 -4.43 8.15 3.48
CA MET A 111 -4.86 9.23 2.59
C MET A 111 -4.55 8.82 1.15
N LEU A 112 -5.59 8.62 0.35
CA LEU A 112 -5.50 8.26 -1.06
C LEU A 112 -5.64 9.51 -1.92
N MET A 113 -4.63 9.81 -2.73
CA MET A 113 -4.61 11.01 -3.57
C MET A 113 -4.65 10.66 -5.05
N GLN A 114 -5.16 11.60 -5.86
CA GLN A 114 -5.08 11.56 -7.32
C GLN A 114 -5.67 10.26 -7.87
N ALA A 115 -6.98 10.08 -7.71
CA ALA A 115 -7.68 8.95 -8.31
C ALA A 115 -7.46 8.96 -9.84
N THR A 116 -7.04 7.83 -10.39
CA THR A 116 -6.74 7.66 -11.83
C THR A 116 -7.99 7.62 -12.70
N ALA A 117 -9.13 7.27 -12.09
CA ALA A 117 -10.47 7.25 -12.65
C ALA A 117 -11.49 7.38 -11.50
N PRO A 118 -12.75 7.79 -11.78
CA PRO A 118 -13.79 7.83 -10.76
C PRO A 118 -13.91 6.50 -10.00
N VAL A 119 -14.05 6.58 -8.67
CA VAL A 119 -14.31 5.44 -7.80
C VAL A 119 -15.74 5.58 -7.28
N ASN A 120 -16.61 4.69 -7.71
CA ASN A 120 -18.04 4.74 -7.36
C ASN A 120 -18.31 3.98 -6.07
N VAL A 121 -19.38 4.35 -5.37
CA VAL A 121 -19.85 3.58 -4.21
C VAL A 121 -20.11 2.13 -4.61
N GLY A 122 -19.58 1.19 -3.82
CA GLY A 122 -19.65 -0.25 -4.09
C GLY A 122 -18.49 -0.81 -4.90
N ASP A 123 -17.66 0.03 -5.53
CA ASP A 123 -16.45 -0.41 -6.22
C ASP A 123 -15.50 -1.12 -5.24
N LYS A 124 -14.83 -2.18 -5.73
CA LYS A 124 -13.71 -2.80 -5.03
C LYS A 124 -12.40 -2.22 -5.56
N VAL A 125 -11.58 -1.72 -4.65
CA VAL A 125 -10.24 -1.20 -4.94
C VAL A 125 -9.22 -2.06 -4.24
N LYS A 126 -8.36 -2.71 -5.01
CA LYS A 126 -7.19 -3.42 -4.46
C LYS A 126 -6.16 -2.41 -3.97
N VAL A 127 -5.75 -2.56 -2.72
CA VAL A 127 -4.70 -1.78 -2.07
C VAL A 127 -3.65 -2.73 -1.53
N THR A 128 -2.39 -2.49 -1.89
CA THR A 128 -1.25 -3.24 -1.36
C THR A 128 -0.66 -2.46 -0.19
N LEU A 129 -0.81 -3.00 1.01
CA LEU A 129 -0.20 -2.50 2.25
C LEU A 129 1.28 -2.91 2.27
N THR A 130 2.16 -2.01 2.72
CA THR A 130 3.61 -2.25 2.78
C THR A 130 4.12 -2.10 4.21
N PHE A 131 4.90 -3.08 4.67
CA PHE A 131 5.48 -3.11 6.00
C PHE A 131 6.98 -2.77 5.96
N SER A 132 7.55 -2.39 7.11
CA SER A 132 8.94 -1.95 7.23
C SER A 132 9.98 -3.03 6.89
N ASP A 133 9.62 -4.30 7.01
CA ASP A 133 10.45 -5.45 6.63
C ASP A 133 10.44 -5.73 5.12
N GLY A 134 9.72 -4.91 4.34
CA GLY A 134 9.55 -5.06 2.90
C GLY A 134 8.45 -6.03 2.50
N SER A 135 7.78 -6.68 3.46
CA SER A 135 6.64 -7.53 3.18
C SER A 135 5.42 -6.72 2.80
N THR A 136 4.48 -7.36 2.09
CA THR A 136 3.27 -6.71 1.59
C THR A 136 2.02 -7.55 1.81
N LEU A 137 0.88 -6.88 1.93
CA LEU A 137 -0.44 -7.51 2.02
C LEU A 137 -1.39 -6.84 1.02
N ASP A 138 -1.91 -7.62 0.08
CA ASP A 138 -3.00 -7.19 -0.78
C ASP A 138 -4.34 -7.32 -0.06
N ALA A 139 -5.13 -6.26 -0.07
CA ALA A 139 -6.49 -6.27 0.46
C ALA A 139 -7.46 -5.52 -0.47
N ASP A 140 -8.68 -6.04 -0.56
CA ASP A 140 -9.77 -5.40 -1.31
C ASP A 140 -10.53 -4.46 -0.38
N PHE A 141 -10.56 -3.18 -0.74
CA PHE A 141 -11.31 -2.14 -0.04
C PHE A 141 -12.59 -1.83 -0.79
N VAL A 142 -13.72 -1.80 -0.10
CA VAL A 142 -15.01 -1.43 -0.71
C VAL A 142 -15.24 0.07 -0.57
N ALA A 143 -15.56 0.76 -1.66
CA ALA A 143 -15.88 2.18 -1.66
C ALA A 143 -17.26 2.45 -1.02
N ARG A 144 -17.31 3.43 -0.13
CA ARG A 144 -18.47 3.85 0.67
C ARG A 144 -18.74 5.34 0.54
N PRO A 145 -20.00 5.78 0.71
CA PRO A 145 -20.37 7.18 0.55
C PRO A 145 -19.70 8.10 1.57
N ALA A 146 -19.69 9.40 1.30
CA ALA A 146 -19.01 10.41 2.11
C ALA A 146 -19.47 10.47 3.57
N ASN A 147 -20.71 10.07 3.86
CA ASN A 147 -21.28 10.04 5.21
C ASN A 147 -21.03 8.72 5.97
N ALA A 148 -20.43 7.71 5.33
CA ALA A 148 -20.11 6.44 5.98
C ALA A 148 -19.11 6.63 7.10
N THR A 149 -19.35 5.98 8.23
CA THR A 149 -18.53 5.95 9.44
C THR A 149 -17.91 4.58 9.71
N SER A 150 -18.40 3.53 9.05
CA SER A 150 -17.94 2.15 9.21
C SER A 150 -17.92 1.38 7.89
N ALA A 151 -17.34 0.17 7.91
CA ALA A 151 -17.30 -0.72 6.74
C ALA A 151 -18.68 -1.28 6.34
N SER A 152 -19.62 -1.32 7.29
CA SER A 152 -20.98 -1.88 7.12
C SER A 152 -22.00 -0.88 6.61
N ASP A 153 -21.67 0.41 6.56
CA ASP A 153 -22.52 1.46 5.98
C ASP A 153 -22.54 1.33 4.44
#